data_AF-A0A7S4NJT1-F1
#
_entry.id   AF-A0A7S4NJT1-F1
#
_cell.length_a   1.000
_cell.length_b   1.000
_cell.length_c   1.000
_cell.angle_alpha   90.00
_cell.angle_beta   90.00
_cell.angle_gamma   90.00
#
_symmetry.space_group_name_H-M   'P 1'
#
loop_
_entity.id
_entity.type
_entity.pdbx_description
1 polymer ?
#
loop_
_entity_poly.entity_id
_entity_poly.type
_entity_poly.pdbx_seq_one_letter_code
_entity_poly.pdbx_strand_id
1 'polypeptide(L)'
;AALPFLAQAYSMLERYEDAARYYKAALAEGPQNAQVWVKYALVLRKLNRYKEALNIYKELMEQQKEDMSLLLAYARTLLEARKLEGAEKSFKKVLTLCGAHKLPSSQPQVSAGRSQVCQRAVICDAFLGMGKTLREGKKLKKARKWLQTGIASCSSMPSPSDESSSSSSSSSSSS
;
A
#
# COMPACT_ATOMS: atom_id res chain seq x y z
N ALA A 1 22.21 -17.73 -2.18
CA ALA A 1 21.09 -16.78 -1.96
C ALA A 1 21.53 -15.32 -1.67
N ALA A 2 22.69 -14.84 -2.16
CA ALA A 2 23.17 -13.48 -1.87
C ALA A 2 22.67 -12.40 -2.85
N LEU A 3 22.23 -12.79 -4.05
CA LEU A 3 21.85 -11.87 -5.13
C LEU A 3 20.69 -10.92 -4.77
N PRO A 4 19.62 -11.34 -4.05
CA PRO A 4 18.56 -10.42 -3.64
C PRO A 4 19.03 -9.34 -2.67
N PHE A 5 19.97 -9.67 -1.77
CA PHE A 5 20.53 -8.72 -0.80
C PHE A 5 21.43 -7.70 -1.48
N LEU A 6 22.25 -8.14 -2.44
CA LEU A 6 23.04 -7.24 -3.30
C LEU A 6 22.13 -6.30 -4.09
N ALA A 7 21.09 -6.85 -4.75
CA ALA A 7 20.12 -6.04 -5.48
C ALA A 7 19.42 -5.00 -4.58
N GLN A 8 19.11 -5.37 -3.35
CA GLN A 8 18.54 -4.46 -2.36
C GLN A 8 19.52 -3.36 -1.96
N ALA A 9 20.80 -3.68 -1.74
CA ALA A 9 21.83 -2.68 -1.45
C ALA A 9 21.98 -1.68 -2.61
N TYR A 10 22.06 -2.16 -3.86
CA TYR A 10 22.09 -1.27 -5.04
C TYR A 10 20.83 -0.41 -5.15
N SER A 11 19.66 -0.94 -4.80
CA SER A 11 18.42 -0.15 -4.78
C SER A 11 18.44 0.95 -3.71
N MET A 12 19.09 0.73 -2.57
CA MET A 12 19.26 1.76 -1.53
C MET A 12 20.27 2.84 -1.95
N LEU A 13 21.25 2.47 -2.78
CA LEU A 13 22.21 3.39 -3.39
C LEU A 13 21.66 4.10 -4.63
N GLU A 14 20.36 3.99 -4.91
CA GLU A 14 19.67 4.53 -6.10
C GLU A 14 20.26 4.06 -7.45
N ARG A 15 21.11 3.03 -7.43
CA ARG A 15 21.65 2.37 -8.63
C ARG A 15 20.65 1.35 -9.15
N TYR A 16 19.53 1.86 -9.64
CA TYR A 16 18.37 1.06 -10.00
C TYR A 16 18.64 0.09 -11.17
N GLU A 17 19.51 0.45 -12.12
CA GLU A 17 19.88 -0.43 -13.24
C GLU A 17 20.66 -1.66 -12.76
N ASP A 18 21.63 -1.47 -11.87
CA ASP A 18 22.38 -2.56 -11.25
C ASP A 18 21.47 -3.41 -10.39
N ALA A 19 20.63 -2.78 -9.56
CA ALA A 19 19.62 -3.48 -8.77
C ALA A 19 18.73 -4.36 -9.66
N ALA A 20 18.25 -3.85 -10.79
CA ALA A 20 17.44 -4.60 -11.75
C ALA A 20 18.20 -5.81 -12.35
N ARG A 21 19.50 -5.65 -12.65
CA ARG A 21 20.35 -6.76 -13.13
C ARG A 21 20.48 -7.86 -12.09
N TYR A 22 20.79 -7.51 -10.84
CA TYR A 22 20.94 -8.49 -9.76
C TYR A 22 19.61 -9.14 -9.38
N TYR A 23 18.49 -8.41 -9.41
CA TYR A 23 17.16 -9.00 -9.24
C TYR A 23 16.82 -9.99 -10.36
N LYS A 24 17.10 -9.65 -11.61
CA LYS A 24 16.88 -10.55 -12.74
C LYS A 24 17.73 -11.82 -12.64
N ALA A 25 19.00 -11.69 -12.25
CA ALA A 25 19.88 -12.84 -11.99
C ALA A 25 19.36 -13.70 -10.83
N ALA A 26 18.91 -13.08 -9.74
CA ALA A 26 18.32 -13.80 -8.60
C ALA A 26 17.06 -14.60 -8.99
N LEU A 27 16.25 -14.07 -9.90
CA LEU A 27 15.05 -14.74 -10.39
C LEU A 27 15.36 -15.89 -11.37
N ALA A 28 16.47 -15.80 -12.10
CA ALA A 28 16.93 -16.85 -13.03
C ALA A 28 17.46 -18.10 -12.30
N GLU A 29 18.10 -17.92 -11.14
CA GLU A 29 18.59 -19.01 -10.27
C GLU A 29 17.45 -19.81 -9.61
N GLY A 30 16.23 -19.29 -9.65
CA GLY A 30 15.04 -19.97 -9.17
C GLY A 30 13.99 -18.98 -8.64
N PRO A 31 12.72 -19.07 -9.08
CA PRO A 31 11.66 -18.22 -8.57
C PRO A 31 11.23 -18.67 -7.16
N GLN A 32 12.06 -18.42 -6.15
CA GLN A 32 11.82 -18.93 -4.79
C GLN A 32 10.97 -18.01 -3.91
N ASN A 33 10.73 -16.75 -4.30
CA ASN A 33 10.07 -15.81 -3.39
C ASN A 33 9.35 -14.66 -4.11
N ALA A 34 8.03 -14.55 -3.90
CA ALA A 34 7.21 -13.44 -4.37
C ALA A 34 7.76 -12.06 -3.94
N GLN A 35 8.43 -11.97 -2.80
CA GLN A 35 9.05 -10.72 -2.34
C GLN A 35 10.16 -10.22 -3.29
N VAL A 36 10.91 -11.13 -3.94
CA VAL A 36 11.97 -10.74 -4.89
C VAL A 36 11.34 -10.13 -6.14
N TRP A 37 10.24 -10.69 -6.62
CA TRP A 37 9.45 -10.14 -7.73
C TRP A 37 8.86 -8.77 -7.40
N VAL A 38 8.30 -8.59 -6.19
CA VAL A 38 7.79 -7.28 -5.75
C VAL A 38 8.90 -6.22 -5.73
N LYS A 39 10.07 -6.56 -5.15
CA LYS A 39 11.23 -5.66 -5.12
C LYS A 39 11.73 -5.34 -6.54
N TYR A 40 11.78 -6.32 -7.43
CA TYR A 40 12.16 -6.12 -8.82
C TYR A 40 11.20 -5.19 -9.55
N ALA A 41 9.88 -5.39 -9.42
CA ALA A 41 8.87 -4.52 -9.99
C ALA A 41 8.94 -3.09 -9.45
N LEU A 42 9.28 -2.91 -8.18
CA LEU A 42 9.51 -1.60 -7.58
C LEU A 42 10.73 -0.88 -8.19
N VAL A 43 11.83 -1.60 -8.41
CA VAL A 43 13.01 -1.06 -9.10
C VAL A 43 12.69 -0.71 -10.55
N LEU A 44 11.96 -1.56 -11.28
CA LEU A 44 11.52 -1.27 -12.65
C LEU A 44 10.65 -0.02 -12.73
N ARG A 45 9.76 0.17 -11.74
CA ARG A 45 8.97 1.39 -11.60
C ARG A 45 9.87 2.63 -11.42
N LYS A 46 10.90 2.55 -10.58
CA LYS A 46 11.89 3.63 -10.38
C LYS A 46 12.70 3.94 -11.65
N LEU A 47 12.91 2.95 -12.51
CA LEU A 47 13.49 3.09 -13.84
C LEU A 47 12.51 3.58 -14.92
N ASN A 48 11.28 3.98 -14.55
CA ASN A 48 10.20 4.33 -15.48
C ASN A 48 9.79 3.21 -16.46
N ARG A 49 10.20 1.96 -16.21
CA ARG A 49 9.82 0.76 -16.98
C ARG A 49 8.47 0.24 -16.51
N TYR A 50 7.46 1.10 -16.58
CA TYR A 50 6.15 0.85 -15.97
C TYR A 50 5.44 -0.37 -16.56
N LYS A 51 5.56 -0.62 -17.87
CA LYS A 51 4.89 -1.76 -18.53
C LYS A 51 5.34 -3.09 -17.93
N GLU A 52 6.64 -3.25 -17.69
CA GLU A 52 7.22 -4.47 -17.15
C GLU A 52 6.87 -4.63 -15.66
N ALA A 53 6.96 -3.54 -14.88
CA ALA A 53 6.54 -3.55 -13.49
C ALA A 53 5.06 -3.97 -13.33
N LEU A 54 4.17 -3.44 -14.18
CA LEU A 54 2.74 -3.78 -14.16
C LEU A 54 2.47 -5.24 -14.54
N ASN A 55 3.24 -5.83 -15.45
CA ASN A 55 3.09 -7.24 -15.79
C ASN A 55 3.48 -8.14 -14.62
N ILE A 56 4.63 -7.88 -13.97
CA ILE A 56 5.06 -8.63 -12.79
C ILE A 56 4.01 -8.54 -11.68
N TYR A 57 3.47 -7.35 -11.41
CA TYR A 57 2.42 -7.20 -10.39
C TYR A 57 1.15 -8.00 -10.73
N LYS A 58 0.77 -8.11 -12.01
CA LYS A 58 -0.39 -8.92 -12.41
C LYS A 58 -0.15 -10.41 -12.18
N GLU A 59 1.00 -10.92 -12.59
CA GLU A 59 1.38 -12.33 -12.36
C GLU A 59 1.40 -12.65 -10.85
N LEU A 60 1.96 -11.76 -10.04
CA LEU A 60 1.94 -11.90 -8.59
C LEU A 60 0.52 -11.87 -8.00
N MET A 61 -0.39 -11.05 -8.53
CA MET A 61 -1.77 -10.97 -8.06
C MET A 61 -2.59 -12.22 -8.40
N GLU A 62 -2.25 -12.92 -9.48
CA GLU A 62 -2.88 -14.20 -9.83
C GLU A 62 -2.54 -15.29 -8.80
N GLN A 63 -1.32 -15.26 -8.27
CA GLN A 63 -0.86 -16.21 -7.25
C GLN A 63 -1.28 -15.79 -5.83
N GLN A 64 -1.13 -14.50 -5.50
CA GLN A 64 -1.49 -13.92 -4.20
C GLN A 64 -2.76 -13.10 -4.34
N LYS A 65 -3.90 -13.81 -4.33
CA LYS A 65 -5.21 -13.17 -4.30
C LYS A 65 -5.31 -12.34 -3.01
N GLU A 66 -5.50 -11.03 -3.19
CA GLU A 66 -5.87 -10.07 -2.13
C GLU A 66 -4.75 -9.47 -1.26
N ASP A 67 -3.50 -9.50 -1.69
CA ASP A 67 -2.46 -8.69 -1.02
C ASP A 67 -2.67 -7.19 -1.29
N MET A 68 -3.04 -6.46 -0.23
CA MET A 68 -3.22 -5.01 -0.23
C MET A 68 -1.94 -4.26 -0.61
N SER A 69 -0.78 -4.74 -0.19
CA SER A 69 0.51 -4.10 -0.47
C SER A 69 0.84 -4.16 -1.97
N LEU A 70 0.55 -5.30 -2.60
CA LEU A 70 0.68 -5.52 -4.03
C LEU A 70 -0.31 -4.67 -4.84
N LEU A 71 -1.57 -4.60 -4.40
CA LEU A 71 -2.60 -3.75 -5.01
C LEU A 71 -2.22 -2.27 -4.97
N LEU A 72 -1.61 -1.81 -3.88
CA LEU A 72 -1.12 -0.44 -3.76
C LEU A 72 0.09 -0.16 -4.63
N ALA A 73 1.07 -1.07 -4.66
CA ALA A 73 2.24 -0.94 -5.51
C ALA A 73 1.83 -0.87 -7.00
N TYR A 74 0.87 -1.70 -7.41
CA TYR A 74 0.28 -1.66 -8.73
C TYR A 74 -0.46 -0.35 -9.01
N ALA A 75 -1.32 0.11 -8.09
CA ALA A 75 -2.05 1.37 -8.24
C ALA A 75 -1.13 2.59 -8.36
N ARG A 76 -0.06 2.66 -7.55
CA ARG A 76 0.98 3.69 -7.64
C ARG A 76 1.73 3.63 -8.96
N THR A 77 2.04 2.43 -9.46
CA THR A 77 2.69 2.27 -10.77
C THR A 77 1.78 2.72 -11.91
N LEU A 78 0.47 2.46 -11.83
CA LEU A 78 -0.51 2.95 -12.79
C LEU A 78 -0.63 4.47 -12.78
N LEU A 79 -0.53 5.10 -11.60
CA LEU A 79 -0.49 6.56 -11.48
C LEU A 79 0.70 7.17 -12.20
N GLU A 80 1.90 6.66 -11.93
CA GLU A 80 3.13 7.13 -12.56
C GLU A 80 3.13 6.86 -14.07
N ALA A 81 2.53 5.75 -14.50
CA ALA A 81 2.28 5.43 -15.91
C ALA A 81 1.14 6.27 -16.55
N ARG A 82 0.53 7.22 -15.83
CA ARG A 82 -0.63 8.03 -16.25
C ARG A 82 -1.89 7.24 -16.65
N LYS A 83 -1.99 5.97 -16.24
CA LYS A 83 -3.16 5.11 -16.45
C LYS A 83 -4.20 5.32 -15.33
N LEU A 84 -4.79 6.50 -15.32
CA LEU A 84 -5.65 6.99 -14.23
C LEU A 84 -6.87 6.12 -13.95
N GLU A 85 -7.50 5.57 -15.00
CA GLU A 85 -8.70 4.73 -14.86
C GLU A 85 -8.41 3.40 -14.18
N GLY A 86 -7.28 2.77 -14.53
CA GLY A 86 -6.82 1.56 -13.86
C GLY A 86 -6.47 1.85 -12.42
N ALA A 87 -5.75 2.96 -12.16
CA ALA A 87 -5.36 3.35 -10.81
C ALA A 87 -6.59 3.57 -9.92
N GLU A 88 -7.62 4.26 -10.43
CA GLU A 88 -8.88 4.49 -9.71
C GLU A 88 -9.55 3.17 -9.30
N LYS A 89 -9.64 2.21 -10.22
CA LYS A 89 -10.23 0.88 -9.95
C LYS A 89 -9.43 0.15 -8.87
N SER A 90 -8.10 0.15 -8.96
CA SER A 90 -7.23 -0.49 -7.98
C SER A 90 -7.33 0.16 -6.60
N PHE A 91 -7.38 1.49 -6.52
CA PHE A 91 -7.58 2.19 -5.25
C PHE A 91 -8.96 1.94 -4.66
N LYS A 92 -10.02 1.87 -5.46
CA LYS A 92 -11.35 1.44 -4.97
C LYS A 92 -11.29 0.04 -4.39
N LYS A 93 -10.59 -0.89 -5.04
CA LYS A 93 -10.41 -2.25 -4.51
C LYS A 93 -9.65 -2.26 -3.18
N VAL A 94 -8.60 -1.45 -3.04
CA VAL A 94 -7.90 -1.28 -1.76
C VAL A 94 -8.85 -0.72 -0.69
N LEU A 95 -9.66 0.30 -1.02
CA LEU A 95 -10.62 0.88 -0.10
C LEU A 95 -11.72 -0.11 0.32
N THR A 96 -12.20 -0.96 -0.61
CA THR A 96 -13.18 -2.01 -0.26
C THR A 96 -12.56 -3.05 0.65
N LEU A 97 -11.30 -3.44 0.43
CA LEU A 97 -10.60 -4.36 1.32
C LEU A 97 -10.32 -3.74 2.70
N CYS A 98 -9.98 -2.45 2.77
CA CYS A 98 -9.87 -1.71 4.03
C CYS A 98 -11.20 -1.58 4.77
N GLY A 99 -12.28 -1.24 4.05
CA GLY A 99 -13.59 -0.93 4.63
C GLY A 99 -14.46 -2.16 4.95
N ALA A 100 -14.17 -3.31 4.36
CA ALA A 100 -14.87 -4.57 4.63
C ALA A 100 -14.47 -5.23 5.96
N HIS A 101 -13.44 -4.73 6.66
CA HIS A 101 -13.11 -5.20 8.01
C HIS A 101 -14.05 -4.58 9.08
N LYS A 102 -15.36 -4.75 8.91
CA LYS A 102 -16.30 -4.72 10.04
C LYS A 102 -16.18 -6.06 10.76
N LEU A 103 -15.63 -6.00 11.96
CA LEU A 103 -15.59 -7.01 13.04
C LEU A 103 -16.56 -8.21 12.85
N PRO A 104 -16.06 -9.46 12.89
CA PRO A 104 -16.74 -10.52 13.61
C PRO A 104 -16.30 -10.41 15.08
N SER A 105 -17.26 -10.04 15.93
CA SER A 105 -17.19 -10.21 17.36
C SER A 105 -16.80 -11.65 17.74
N SER A 106 -15.85 -11.77 18.68
CA SER A 106 -15.49 -12.91 19.54
C SER A 106 -14.17 -13.65 19.24
N GLN A 107 -13.04 -13.01 19.56
CA GLN A 107 -12.08 -13.46 20.61
C GLN A 107 -10.78 -12.62 20.56
N PRO A 108 -10.08 -12.47 21.71
CA PRO A 108 -9.00 -11.51 21.86
C PRO A 108 -7.65 -12.16 21.60
N GLN A 109 -6.97 -11.81 20.49
CA GLN A 109 -5.51 -11.91 20.41
C GLN A 109 -4.94 -10.79 19.52
N VAL A 110 -4.54 -9.72 20.19
CA VAL A 110 -3.25 -9.02 20.04
C VAL A 110 -2.69 -8.86 18.61
N SER A 111 -2.91 -7.67 18.02
CA SER A 111 -1.90 -6.87 17.25
C SER A 111 -2.53 -5.67 16.49
N ALA A 112 -3.58 -5.05 17.04
CA ALA A 112 -4.37 -4.00 16.36
C ALA A 112 -3.65 -2.64 16.18
N GLY A 113 -2.46 -2.43 16.78
CA GLY A 113 -1.73 -1.16 16.67
C GLY A 113 -1.05 -0.90 15.32
N ARG A 114 -0.67 -1.95 14.57
CA ARG A 114 0.01 -1.78 13.26
C ARG A 114 -0.95 -1.76 12.07
N SER A 115 -2.12 -2.38 12.18
CA SER A 115 -3.06 -2.52 11.05
C SER A 115 -3.84 -1.22 10.78
N GLN A 116 -4.32 -0.53 11.82
CA GLN A 116 -5.09 0.73 11.65
C GLN A 116 -4.22 1.92 11.22
N VAL A 117 -2.99 2.03 11.74
CA VAL A 117 -2.04 3.09 11.37
C VAL A 117 -1.59 2.94 9.90
N CYS A 118 -1.38 1.70 9.44
CA CYS A 118 -1.13 1.41 8.03
C CYS A 118 -2.34 1.75 7.15
N GLN A 119 -3.58 1.44 7.57
CA GLN A 119 -4.78 1.75 6.79
C GLN A 119 -4.93 3.26 6.53
N ARG A 120 -4.69 4.11 7.54
CA ARG A 120 -4.82 5.57 7.37
C ARG A 120 -3.74 6.15 6.45
N ALA A 121 -2.48 5.72 6.60
CA ALA A 121 -1.38 6.14 5.73
C ALA A 121 -1.60 5.70 4.26
N VAL A 122 -2.06 4.47 4.07
CA VAL A 122 -2.39 3.89 2.75
C VAL A 122 -3.50 4.67 2.05
N ILE A 123 -4.55 5.03 2.78
CA ILE A 123 -5.67 5.81 2.27
C ILE A 123 -5.20 7.22 1.90
N CYS A 124 -4.45 7.89 2.78
CA CYS A 124 -3.89 9.21 2.51
C CYS A 124 -3.00 9.22 1.25
N ASP A 125 -2.11 8.24 1.10
CA ASP A 125 -1.24 8.13 -0.07
C ASP A 125 -2.03 7.92 -1.38
N ALA A 126 -3.08 7.08 -1.34
CA ALA A 126 -3.95 6.85 -2.48
C ALA A 126 -4.65 8.14 -2.93
N PHE A 127 -5.20 8.90 -1.98
CA PHE A 127 -5.92 10.14 -2.27
C PHE A 127 -4.98 11.28 -2.69
N LEU A 128 -3.82 11.43 -2.04
CA LEU A 128 -2.83 12.45 -2.39
C LEU A 128 -2.21 12.19 -3.77
N GLY A 129 -1.82 10.94 -4.05
CA GLY A 129 -1.26 10.54 -5.34
C GLY A 129 -2.24 10.72 -6.51
N MET A 130 -3.48 10.27 -6.35
CA MET A 130 -4.55 10.50 -7.34
C MET A 130 -4.90 11.98 -7.48
N GLY A 131 -4.94 12.73 -6.37
CA GLY A 131 -5.24 14.16 -6.38
C GLY A 131 -4.21 14.97 -7.17
N LYS A 132 -2.91 14.67 -6.99
CA LYS A 132 -1.81 15.32 -7.72
C LYS A 132 -1.86 15.01 -9.22
N THR A 133 -2.00 13.73 -9.58
CA THR A 133 -2.03 13.30 -10.98
C THR A 133 -3.28 13.76 -11.75
N LEU A 134 -4.46 13.80 -11.11
CA LEU A 134 -5.67 14.36 -11.73
C LEU A 134 -5.56 15.87 -11.94
N ARG A 135 -4.83 16.59 -11.07
CA ARG A 135 -4.54 18.03 -11.20
C ARG A 135 -3.62 18.28 -12.39
N GLU A 136 -2.56 17.50 -12.53
CA GLU A 136 -1.62 17.55 -13.67
C GLU A 136 -2.33 17.21 -15.00
N GLY A 137 -3.27 16.27 -14.98
CA GLY A 137 -4.11 15.93 -16.14
C GLY A 137 -5.24 16.92 -16.45
N LYS A 138 -5.27 18.10 -15.80
CA LYS A 138 -6.33 19.13 -15.90
C LYS A 138 -7.75 18.64 -15.54
N LYS A 139 -7.89 17.47 -14.91
CA LYS A 139 -9.18 16.90 -14.46
C LYS A 139 -9.55 17.41 -13.06
N LEU A 140 -9.53 18.73 -12.87
CA LEU A 140 -9.68 19.40 -11.57
C LEU A 140 -10.97 19.05 -10.82
N LYS A 141 -12.12 18.98 -11.53
CA LYS A 141 -13.40 18.62 -10.93
C LYS A 141 -13.38 17.18 -10.37
N LYS A 142 -12.78 16.25 -11.10
CA LYS A 142 -12.61 14.85 -10.68
C LYS A 142 -11.64 14.74 -9.51
N ALA A 143 -10.52 15.48 -9.56
CA ALA A 143 -9.54 15.56 -8.47
C ALA A 143 -10.17 16.05 -7.16
N ARG A 144 -10.96 17.13 -7.22
CA ARG A 144 -11.65 17.70 -6.06
C ARG A 144 -12.63 16.71 -5.45
N LYS A 145 -13.49 16.10 -6.28
CA LYS A 145 -14.46 15.11 -5.83
C LYS A 145 -13.76 13.91 -5.16
N TRP A 146 -12.68 13.41 -5.78
CA TRP A 146 -11.89 12.31 -5.24
C TRP A 146 -11.27 12.64 -3.88
N LEU A 147 -10.64 13.80 -3.74
CA LEU A 147 -10.04 14.25 -2.48
C LEU A 147 -11.11 14.46 -1.38
N GLN A 148 -12.28 15.00 -1.71
CA GLN A 148 -13.40 15.14 -0.77
C GLN A 148 -13.89 13.79 -0.24
N THR A 149 -14.01 12.78 -1.10
CA THR A 149 -14.37 11.41 -0.69
C THR A 149 -13.31 10.82 0.24
N GLY A 150 -12.04 11.13 0.02
CA GLY A 150 -10.94 10.69 0.89
C GLY A 150 -10.97 11.33 2.26
N ILE A 151 -11.18 12.65 2.34
CA ILE A 151 -11.32 13.38 3.61
C ILE A 151 -12.48 12.78 4.43
N ALA A 152 -13.64 12.57 3.80
CA ALA A 152 -14.81 11.96 4.45
C ALA A 152 -14.52 10.55 5.01
N SER A 153 -13.77 9.75 4.26
CA SER A 153 -13.37 8.39 4.67
C SER A 153 -12.37 8.38 5.83
N CYS A 154 -11.43 9.34 5.87
CA CYS A 154 -10.50 9.50 6.98
C CYS A 154 -11.17 10.05 8.24
N SER A 155 -12.15 10.96 8.12
CA SER A 155 -12.90 11.50 9.26
C SER A 155 -13.83 10.49 9.93
N SER A 156 -14.22 9.42 9.22
CA SER A 156 -15.01 8.31 9.78
C SER A 156 -14.16 7.24 10.50
N MET A 157 -12.82 7.34 10.47
CA MET A 157 -11.97 6.40 11.19
C MET A 157 -11.92 6.79 12.68
N PRO A 158 -12.15 5.85 13.61
CA PRO A 158 -12.03 6.15 15.03
C PRO A 158 -10.62 6.65 15.32
N SER A 159 -10.53 7.79 16.02
CA SER A 159 -9.26 8.28 16.55
C SER A 159 -8.66 7.20 17.44
N PRO A 160 -7.33 6.98 17.42
CA PRO A 160 -6.70 6.16 18.44
C PRO A 160 -6.90 6.88 19.77
N SER A 161 -7.89 6.44 20.55
CA SER A 161 -8.13 6.94 21.90
C SER A 161 -6.87 6.66 22.71
N ASP A 162 -6.35 7.71 23.34
CA ASP A 162 -5.22 7.68 24.26
C ASP A 162 -5.40 6.58 25.31
N GLU A 163 -4.57 5.52 25.25
CA GLU A 163 -4.25 4.70 26.43
C GLU A 163 -3.41 5.55 27.38
N SER A 164 -4.05 6.45 28.13
CA SER A 164 -3.52 6.97 29.39
C SER A 164 -4.55 7.90 30.02
N SER A 165 -5.36 7.36 30.93
CA SER A 165 -5.81 8.00 32.18
C SER A 165 -6.84 7.14 32.90
N SER A 166 -6.78 7.13 34.23
CA SER A 166 -7.71 6.50 35.19
C SER A 166 -7.56 5.00 35.44
N SER A 167 -6.37 4.63 35.91
CA SER A 167 -6.29 3.76 37.09
C SER A 167 -7.05 4.39 38.27
N SER A 168 -8.00 3.63 38.80
CA SER A 168 -8.39 3.60 40.22
C SER A 168 -9.21 4.77 40.80
N SER A 169 -10.53 4.66 40.72
CA SER A 169 -11.45 5.24 41.70
C SER A 169 -12.60 4.26 41.98
N SER A 170 -12.30 3.17 42.70
CA SER A 170 -13.30 2.25 43.21
C SER A 170 -13.10 2.05 44.71
N SER A 171 -13.77 2.86 45.52
CA SER A 171 -14.20 2.45 46.87
C SER A 171 -15.50 3.18 47.16
N SER A 172 -16.60 2.46 46.94
CA SER A 172 -17.96 2.79 47.32
C SER A 172 -18.10 2.92 48.83
N SER A 173 -19.05 3.76 49.23
CA SER A 173 -19.38 4.14 50.60
C SER A 173 -20.11 3.03 51.40
N SER A 174 -19.89 3.07 52.72
CA SER A 174 -20.85 2.84 53.82
C SER A 174 -21.53 1.47 54.00
N SER A 175 -21.22 0.81 55.14
CA SER A 175 -22.16 0.48 56.23
C SER A 175 -21.47 -0.33 57.33
#